data_AF-A0A662TC79-F1
#
_entry.id   AF-A0A662TC79-F1
#
_cell.length_a   1.000
_cell.length_b   1.000
_cell.length_c   1.000
_cell.angle_alpha   90.00
_cell.angle_beta   90.00
_cell.angle_gamma   90.00
#
_symmetry.space_group_name_H-M   'P 1'
#
loop_
_entity.id
_entity.type
_entity.pdbx_description
1 polymer ?
#
loop_
_entity_poly.entity_id
_entity_poly.type
_entity_poly.pdbx_seq_one_letter_code
_entity_poly.pdbx_strand_id
1 'polypeptide(L)'
;MEEDLELRALKLRKLMKLTALRSRAEKPKGELDFDQALEIVRGRLGDRGDEVLQAALDQYPDRARKVVIVLARMIQAGRITRKIGGEALLAIFEQLGMPVKLRTRILYYKKGEYKSVADLIKRGEV
;
A
#
# COMPACT_ATOMS: atom_id res chain seq x y z
N MET A 1 -55.87 -8.83 -10.43
CA MET A 1 -55.14 -7.80 -9.65
C MET A 1 -54.21 -8.40 -8.59
N GLU A 2 -54.50 -9.59 -8.04
CA GLU A 2 -53.64 -10.26 -7.04
C GLU A 2 -52.31 -10.79 -7.61
N GLU A 3 -52.30 -11.35 -8.82
CA GLU A 3 -51.06 -11.84 -9.46
C GLU A 3 -50.00 -10.73 -9.66
N ASP A 4 -50.43 -9.48 -9.89
CA ASP A 4 -49.51 -8.35 -10.07
C ASP A 4 -48.92 -7.85 -8.73
N LEU A 5 -49.65 -8.05 -7.62
CA LEU A 5 -49.17 -7.76 -6.26
C LEU A 5 -48.15 -8.80 -5.79
N GLU A 6 -48.41 -10.08 -6.05
CA GLU A 6 -47.48 -11.17 -5.76
C GLU A 6 -46.17 -11.03 -6.54
N LEU A 7 -46.27 -10.68 -7.83
CA LEU A 7 -45.09 -10.45 -8.67
C LEU A 7 -44.24 -9.27 -8.16
N ARG A 8 -44.88 -8.20 -7.68
CA ARG A 8 -44.17 -7.05 -7.07
C ARG A 8 -43.49 -7.45 -5.76
N ALA A 9 -44.18 -8.21 -4.89
CA ALA A 9 -43.61 -8.71 -3.65
C ALA A 9 -42.38 -9.60 -3.89
N LEU A 10 -42.44 -10.47 -4.91
CA LEU A 10 -41.33 -11.35 -5.27
C LEU A 10 -40.10 -10.56 -5.78
N LYS A 11 -40.34 -9.54 -6.62
CA LYS A 11 -39.29 -8.64 -7.13
C LYS A 11 -38.62 -7.86 -5.99
N LEU A 12 -39.40 -7.29 -5.07
CA LEU A 12 -38.89 -6.60 -3.89
C LEU A 12 -38.02 -7.50 -3.01
N ARG A 13 -38.48 -8.72 -2.74
CA ARG A 13 -37.73 -9.70 -1.95
C ARG A 13 -36.40 -10.08 -2.61
N LYS A 14 -36.36 -10.16 -3.95
CA LYS A 14 -35.13 -10.46 -4.70
C LYS A 14 -34.17 -9.27 -4.71
N LEU A 15 -34.67 -8.04 -4.88
CA LEU A 15 -33.87 -6.82 -4.74
C LEU A 15 -33.24 -6.70 -3.35
N MET A 16 -34.01 -6.94 -2.29
CA MET A 16 -33.51 -6.93 -0.91
C MET A 16 -32.40 -7.98 -0.68
N LYS A 17 -32.51 -9.18 -1.28
CA LYS A 17 -31.45 -10.18 -1.20
C LYS A 17 -30.19 -9.74 -1.93
N LEU A 18 -30.31 -9.13 -3.11
CA LEU A 18 -29.17 -8.62 -3.87
C LEU A 18 -28.47 -7.46 -3.15
N THR A 19 -29.22 -6.54 -2.55
CA THR A 19 -28.64 -5.44 -1.75
C THR A 19 -28.01 -5.95 -0.46
N ALA A 20 -28.59 -6.96 0.20
CA ALA A 20 -28.00 -7.61 1.37
C ALA A 20 -26.69 -8.36 1.05
N LEU A 21 -26.61 -9.01 -0.11
CA LEU A 21 -25.38 -9.66 -0.58
C LEU A 21 -24.30 -8.62 -0.92
N ARG A 22 -24.68 -7.54 -1.59
CA ARG A 22 -23.77 -6.44 -1.94
C ARG A 22 -23.23 -5.74 -0.70
N SER A 23 -24.08 -5.43 0.28
CA SER A 23 -23.67 -4.85 1.56
C SER A 23 -22.82 -5.80 2.42
N ARG A 24 -23.00 -7.12 2.33
CA ARG A 24 -22.07 -8.08 2.96
C ARG A 24 -20.70 -8.12 2.29
N ALA A 25 -20.63 -7.93 0.97
CA ALA A 25 -19.39 -7.82 0.23
C ALA A 25 -18.71 -6.43 0.40
N GLU A 26 -19.49 -5.38 0.61
CA GLU A 26 -19.06 -3.99 0.77
C GLU A 26 -18.97 -3.52 2.23
N LYS A 27 -19.26 -4.37 3.23
CA LYS A 27 -19.01 -4.02 4.64
C LYS A 27 -17.52 -3.70 4.76
N PRO A 28 -17.14 -2.45 5.09
CA PRO A 28 -15.78 -2.22 5.52
C PRO A 28 -15.65 -3.06 6.79
N LYS A 29 -14.87 -4.16 6.73
CA LYS A 29 -14.29 -4.73 7.94
C LYS A 29 -13.72 -3.53 8.70
N GLY A 30 -14.11 -3.40 9.97
CA GLY A 30 -14.02 -2.17 10.75
C GLY A 30 -12.72 -1.40 10.55
N GLU A 31 -12.76 -0.08 10.77
CA GLU A 31 -11.59 0.78 10.63
C GLU A 31 -10.34 0.09 11.18
N LEU A 32 -9.49 -0.39 10.27
CA LEU A 32 -8.23 -1.01 10.62
C LEU A 32 -7.46 0.01 11.43
N ASP A 33 -7.17 -0.35 12.68
CA ASP A 33 -6.27 0.44 13.49
C ASP A 33 -4.92 0.52 12.77
N PHE A 34 -4.21 1.64 12.96
CA PHE A 34 -2.97 1.88 12.24
C PHE A 34 -1.93 0.80 12.52
N ASP A 35 -1.83 0.34 13.77
CA ASP A 35 -0.85 -0.68 14.15
C ASP A 35 -1.13 -2.02 13.47
N GLN A 36 -2.41 -2.41 13.37
CA GLN A 36 -2.84 -3.59 12.62
C GLN A 36 -2.58 -3.44 11.12
N ALA A 37 -2.88 -2.26 10.55
CA ALA A 37 -2.63 -1.97 9.16
C ALA A 37 -1.13 -2.03 8.83
N LEU A 38 -0.29 -1.50 9.73
CA LEU A 38 1.16 -1.50 9.60
C LEU A 38 1.71 -2.93 9.59
N GLU A 39 1.26 -3.78 10.50
CA GLU A 39 1.68 -5.18 10.58
C GLU A 39 1.32 -5.97 9.32
N ILE A 40 0.08 -5.79 8.83
CA ILE A 40 -0.39 -6.41 7.57
C ILE A 40 0.47 -5.99 6.39
N VAL A 41 0.76 -4.68 6.27
CA VAL A 41 1.57 -4.16 5.17
C VAL A 41 3.00 -4.69 5.27
N ARG A 42 3.64 -4.64 6.45
CA ARG A 42 5.00 -5.16 6.68
C ARG A 42 5.14 -6.63 6.28
N GLY A 43 4.16 -7.47 6.63
CA GLY A 43 4.14 -8.88 6.24
C GLY A 43 4.09 -9.12 4.72
N ARG A 44 3.69 -8.10 3.93
CA ARG A 44 3.64 -8.15 2.47
C ARG A 44 4.81 -7.45 1.77
N LEU A 45 5.66 -6.72 2.49
CA LEU A 45 6.80 -6.04 1.89
C LEU A 45 7.90 -7.05 1.48
N GLY A 46 8.57 -6.74 0.38
CA GLY A 46 9.77 -7.42 -0.10
C GLY A 46 10.95 -6.47 -0.16
N ASP A 47 12.14 -7.04 -0.29
CA ASP A 47 13.40 -6.31 -0.49
C ASP A 47 13.61 -5.19 0.54
N ARG A 48 13.92 -3.97 0.10
CA ARG A 48 14.10 -2.79 0.95
C ARG A 48 12.78 -2.05 1.21
N GLY A 49 11.64 -2.71 1.07
CA GLY A 49 10.32 -2.09 1.24
C GLY A 49 10.09 -1.51 2.63
N ASP A 50 10.62 -2.15 3.68
CA ASP A 50 10.48 -1.63 5.05
C ASP A 50 11.25 -0.32 5.26
N GLU A 51 12.44 -0.18 4.64
CA GLU A 51 13.18 1.09 4.64
C GLU A 51 12.39 2.20 3.95
N VAL A 52 11.74 1.89 2.83
CA VAL A 52 10.91 2.85 2.09
C VAL A 52 9.69 3.25 2.92
N LEU A 53 9.02 2.28 3.53
CA LEU A 53 7.85 2.55 4.35
C LEU A 53 8.22 3.42 5.57
N GLN A 54 9.31 3.10 6.24
CA GLN A 54 9.79 3.88 7.37
C GLN A 54 10.13 5.32 6.94
N ALA A 55 10.89 5.48 5.85
CA ALA A 55 11.22 6.80 5.31
C ALA A 55 9.97 7.61 4.92
N ALA A 56 8.93 6.95 4.41
CA ALA A 56 7.65 7.58 4.09
C ALA A 56 6.90 8.03 5.34
N LEU A 57 6.87 7.22 6.40
CA LEU A 57 6.24 7.57 7.68
C LEU A 57 6.98 8.72 8.38
N ASP A 58 8.31 8.77 8.27
CA ASP A 58 9.12 9.84 8.85
C ASP A 58 8.96 11.16 8.10
N GLN A 59 8.93 11.12 6.75
CA GLN A 59 8.85 12.34 5.91
C GLN A 59 7.42 12.84 5.70
N TYR A 60 6.44 11.94 5.67
CA TYR A 60 5.04 12.25 5.34
C TYR A 60 4.05 11.55 6.31
N PRO A 61 4.15 11.74 7.63
CA PRO A 61 3.45 10.93 8.63
C PRO A 61 1.94 10.81 8.39
N ASP A 62 1.21 11.92 8.22
CA ASP A 62 -0.25 11.89 8.07
C ASP A 62 -0.71 11.23 6.77
N ARG A 63 0.02 11.47 5.68
CA ARG A 63 -0.33 10.95 4.35
C ARG A 63 0.08 9.49 4.21
N ALA A 64 1.28 9.13 4.67
CA ALA A 64 1.78 7.77 4.66
C ALA A 64 0.90 6.84 5.52
N ARG A 65 0.45 7.29 6.69
CA ARG A 65 -0.52 6.53 7.52
C ARG A 65 -1.79 6.17 6.77
N LYS A 66 -2.37 7.12 6.01
CA LYS A 66 -3.55 6.87 5.18
C LYS A 66 -3.26 5.84 4.08
N VAL A 67 -2.11 5.94 3.43
CA VAL A 67 -1.68 4.96 2.42
C VAL A 67 -1.53 3.57 3.02
N VAL A 68 -0.92 3.44 4.20
CA VAL A 68 -0.78 2.15 4.90
C VAL A 68 -2.13 1.51 5.17
N ILE A 69 -3.11 2.28 5.67
CA ILE A 69 -4.47 1.78 5.91
C ILE A 69 -5.13 1.30 4.61
N VAL A 70 -4.98 2.04 3.52
CA VAL A 70 -5.52 1.65 2.21
C VAL A 70 -4.85 0.39 1.68
N LEU A 71 -3.52 0.30 1.76
CA LEU A 71 -2.75 -0.88 1.35
C LEU A 71 -3.16 -2.11 2.16
N ALA A 72 -3.29 -1.99 3.49
CA ALA A 72 -3.75 -3.06 4.36
C ALA A 72 -5.14 -3.57 3.96
N ARG A 73 -6.08 -2.66 3.68
CA ARG A 73 -7.42 -3.01 3.17
C ARG A 73 -7.35 -3.77 1.85
N MET A 74 -6.50 -3.34 0.92
CA MET A 74 -6.33 -4.01 -0.38
C MET A 74 -5.69 -5.39 -0.27
N ILE A 75 -4.75 -5.57 0.67
CA ILE A 75 -4.15 -6.87 0.99
C ILE A 75 -5.21 -7.80 1.59
N GLN A 76 -5.98 -7.33 2.59
CA GLN A 76 -7.06 -8.13 3.19
C GLN A 76 -8.16 -8.49 2.20
N ALA A 77 -8.44 -7.62 1.23
CA ALA A 77 -9.40 -7.89 0.15
C ALA A 77 -8.87 -8.87 -0.92
N GLY A 78 -7.62 -9.35 -0.79
CA GLY A 78 -7.00 -10.27 -1.75
C GLY A 78 -6.63 -9.64 -3.09
N ARG A 79 -6.72 -8.29 -3.22
CA ARG A 79 -6.36 -7.57 -4.46
C ARG A 79 -4.85 -7.51 -4.65
N ILE A 80 -4.10 -7.42 -3.56
CA ILE A 80 -2.63 -7.45 -3.58
C ILE A 80 -2.18 -8.84 -3.17
N THR A 81 -1.84 -9.61 -4.19
CA THR A 81 -1.60 -11.04 -4.05
C THR A 81 -0.12 -11.41 -4.14
N ARG A 82 0.75 -10.45 -4.52
CA ARG A 82 2.22 -10.56 -4.57
C ARG A 82 2.89 -9.68 -3.50
N LYS A 83 4.17 -9.94 -3.20
CA LYS A 83 4.95 -9.04 -2.34
C LYS A 83 5.12 -7.67 -3.01
N ILE A 84 5.14 -6.62 -2.20
CA ILE A 84 5.38 -5.25 -2.68
C ILE A 84 6.87 -4.96 -2.49
N GLY A 85 7.62 -4.84 -3.58
CA GLY A 85 9.03 -4.45 -3.56
C GLY A 85 9.22 -2.99 -3.14
N GLY A 86 10.44 -2.62 -2.75
CA GLY A 86 10.76 -1.25 -2.32
C GLY A 86 10.61 -0.24 -3.44
N GLU A 87 10.99 -0.61 -4.66
CA GLU A 87 10.83 0.19 -5.88
C GLU A 87 9.35 0.45 -6.20
N ALA A 88 8.50 -0.56 -6.06
CA ALA A 88 7.07 -0.43 -6.27
C ALA A 88 6.42 0.48 -5.22
N LEU A 89 6.82 0.32 -3.96
CA LEU A 89 6.31 1.17 -2.87
C LEU A 89 6.77 2.63 -3.03
N LEU A 90 8.01 2.85 -3.46
CA LEU A 90 8.54 4.17 -3.75
C LEU A 90 7.76 4.84 -4.88
N ALA A 91 7.51 4.12 -5.98
CA ALA A 91 6.72 4.61 -7.10
C ALA A 91 5.27 4.96 -6.69
N ILE A 92 4.64 4.18 -5.81
CA ILE A 92 3.31 4.49 -5.27
C ILE A 92 3.33 5.83 -4.52
N PHE A 93 4.31 6.03 -3.64
CA PHE A 93 4.42 7.29 -2.91
C PHE A 93 4.68 8.48 -3.84
N GLU A 94 5.56 8.33 -4.84
CA GLU A 94 5.84 9.36 -5.84
C GLU A 94 4.58 9.75 -6.63
N GLN A 95 3.81 8.77 -7.11
CA GLN A 95 2.54 8.99 -7.83
C GLN A 95 1.49 9.69 -6.96
N LEU A 96 1.54 9.49 -5.65
CA LEU A 96 0.68 10.16 -4.67
C LEU A 96 1.23 11.53 -4.21
N GLY A 97 2.28 12.04 -4.85
CA GLY A 97 2.87 13.34 -4.54
C GLY A 97 3.70 13.35 -3.25
N MET A 98 4.23 12.20 -2.85
CA MET A 98 5.15 12.03 -1.73
C MET A 98 6.50 11.52 -2.27
N PRO A 99 7.38 12.40 -2.77
CA PRO A 99 8.71 12.01 -3.21
C PRO A 99 9.60 11.64 -2.00
N VAL A 100 9.48 10.39 -1.53
CA VAL A 100 10.21 9.88 -0.38
C VAL A 100 11.70 9.80 -0.69
N LYS A 101 12.52 10.54 0.05
CA LYS A 101 13.97 10.53 -0.13
C LYS A 101 14.62 9.40 0.68
N LEU A 102 15.28 8.48 0.00
CA LEU A 102 16.07 7.43 0.65
C LEU A 102 17.53 7.87 0.78
N ARG A 103 18.17 7.55 1.90
CA ARG A 103 19.62 7.71 2.05
C ARG A 103 20.34 6.59 1.29
N THR A 104 20.57 6.79 0.00
CA THR A 104 21.36 5.85 -0.82
C THR A 104 22.84 6.20 -0.76
N ARG A 105 23.71 5.17 -0.74
CA ARG A 105 25.16 5.32 -0.92
C ARG A 105 25.59 4.45 -2.09
N ILE A 106 26.34 5.02 -3.02
CA ILE A 106 26.94 4.30 -4.14
C ILE A 106 28.38 4.01 -3.75
N LEU A 107 28.70 2.72 -3.60
CA LEU A 107 30.06 2.23 -3.35
C LEU A 107 30.57 1.58 -4.64
N TYR A 108 31.81 1.89 -5.03
CA TYR A 108 32.49 1.23 -6.13
C TYR A 108 33.74 0.52 -5.60
N TYR A 109 34.04 -0.66 -6.15
CA TYR A 109 35.16 -1.48 -5.71
C TYR A 109 36.38 -1.22 -6.61
N LYS A 110 37.50 -0.82 -6.02
CA LYS A 110 38.76 -0.58 -6.75
C LYS A 110 39.96 -0.97 -5.89
N LYS A 111 40.82 -1.82 -6.44
CA LYS A 111 42.10 -2.23 -5.81
C LYS A 111 41.95 -2.79 -4.38
N GLY A 112 40.93 -3.61 -4.13
CA GLY A 112 40.75 -4.25 -2.81
C GLY A 112 39.91 -3.45 -1.82
N GLU A 113 39.50 -2.21 -2.15
CA GLU A 113 38.75 -1.35 -1.25
C GLU A 113 37.43 -0.87 -1.87
N TYR A 114 36.39 -0.77 -1.05
CA TYR A 114 35.15 -0.07 -1.40
C TYR A 114 35.31 1.42 -1.12
N LYS A 115 35.13 2.24 -2.16
CA LYS A 115 35.18 3.70 -2.06
C LYS A 115 33.80 4.27 -2.41
N SER A 116 33.43 5.36 -1.74
CA SER A 116 32.18 6.07 -2.02
C SER A 116 32.34 6.92 -3.27
N VAL A 117 31.38 6.83 -4.20
CA VAL A 117 31.36 7.70 -5.39
C VAL A 117 31.15 9.16 -4.99
N ALA A 118 30.40 9.43 -3.92
CA ALA A 118 30.22 10.80 -3.42
C ALA A 118 31.56 11.42 -2.97
N ASP A 119 32.45 10.61 -2.39
CA ASP A 119 33.77 11.08 -1.95
C ASP A 119 34.69 11.37 -3.15
N LEU A 120 34.58 10.59 -4.24
CA LEU A 120 35.30 10.86 -5.48
C LEU A 120 34.90 12.21 -6.10
N ILE A 121 33.59 12.44 -6.23
CA ILE A 121 33.06 13.69 -6.80
C ILE A 121 33.53 14.88 -5.96
N LYS A 122 33.46 14.77 -4.63
CA LYS A 122 33.90 15.84 -3.73
C LYS A 122 35.40 16.16 -3.83
N ARG A 123 36.22 15.16 -4.17
CA ARG A 123 37.68 15.32 -4.38
C ARG A 123 38.05 15.80 -5.78
N GLY A 124 37.09 15.88 -6.71
CA GLY A 124 37.35 16.24 -8.11
C GLY A 124 38.10 15.17 -8.91
N GLU A 125 38.01 13.90 -8.47
CA GLU A 125 38.72 12.76 -9.10
C GLU A 125 37.87 12.02 -10.16
N VAL A 126 36.89 12.72 -10.76
CA VAL A 126 35.91 12.15 -11.71
C VAL A 126 36.16 12.64 -13.13
#